data_AF-A0A2K3J8Q1-F1
#
_entry.id   AF-A0A2K3J8Q1-F1
#
_cell.length_a   1.000
_cell.length_b   1.000
_cell.length_c   1.000
_cell.angle_alpha   90.00
_cell.angle_beta   90.00
_cell.angle_gamma   90.00
#
_symmetry.space_group_name_H-M   'P 1'
#
loop_
_entity.id
_entity.type
_entity.pdbx_description
1 polymer ?
#
loop_
_entity_poly.entity_id
_entity_poly.type
_entity_poly.pdbx_seq_one_letter_code
_entity_poly.pdbx_strand_id
1 'polypeptide(L)'
;MIVEKHDATVLSIDDPEKRGRIKIACAGLLGDEETELPDWIEPNQDWGWFVIPDVGEIIEIETIAGNDQDEIFGQSTIENMEIRYTGKRSWTDDVTDEKNEPRPINDEFKTNYGKRRGFVTPNGHMIFFDDTNKNQKINITWHQEGKYQYISSMTIANANGSMIYLDADNGAATFVDENGNYYSSDTNGLKIVDKFGSFIEFKDGVIQVVSQGNFVVMGSDATLKTATVNLLDGATDRIIKGDTFMTTCFDIHTHATAFGPSGPPVPLMSTLQASVLSTNGKIGT
;
A
#
# COMPACT_ATOMS: atom_id res chain seq x y z
N MET A 1 36.10 25.52 -20.04
CA MET A 1 35.29 26.34 -19.11
C MET A 1 35.80 26.16 -17.69
N ILE A 2 36.19 27.28 -17.06
CA ILE A 2 36.59 27.35 -15.66
C ILE A 2 35.38 27.89 -14.89
N VAL A 3 34.98 27.16 -13.85
CA VAL A 3 33.84 27.53 -13.00
C VAL A 3 34.34 27.88 -11.60
N GLU A 4 33.77 28.93 -11.02
CA GLU A 4 33.95 29.29 -9.62
C GLU A 4 32.69 28.94 -8.83
N LYS A 5 32.88 28.62 -7.54
CA LYS A 5 31.81 28.23 -6.62
C LYS A 5 31.75 29.22 -5.48
N HIS A 6 30.56 29.69 -5.16
CA HIS A 6 30.32 30.62 -4.06
C HIS A 6 29.13 30.16 -3.21
N ASP A 7 29.17 30.47 -1.93
CA ASP A 7 28.00 30.33 -1.07
C ASP A 7 27.12 31.58 -1.21
N ALA A 8 25.81 31.36 -1.34
CA ALA A 8 24.82 32.42 -1.49
C ALA A 8 23.58 32.13 -0.64
N THR A 9 22.93 33.19 -0.14
CA THR A 9 21.72 33.11 0.67
C THR A 9 20.49 33.32 -0.21
N VAL A 10 19.49 32.46 -0.08
CA VAL A 10 18.22 32.58 -0.80
C VAL A 10 17.36 33.71 -0.22
N LEU A 11 16.99 34.68 -1.05
CA LEU A 11 16.16 35.83 -0.65
C LEU A 11 14.69 35.68 -1.07
N SER A 12 14.41 35.05 -2.21
CA SER A 12 13.04 34.82 -2.68
C SER A 12 12.94 33.59 -3.58
N ILE A 13 11.78 32.93 -3.51
CA ILE A 13 11.39 31.76 -4.32
C ILE A 13 10.16 32.04 -5.19
N ASP A 14 9.71 33.30 -5.25
CA ASP A 14 8.49 33.72 -5.96
C ASP A 14 8.72 33.87 -7.48
N ASP A 15 9.26 32.81 -8.10
CA ASP A 15 9.57 32.78 -9.53
C ASP A 15 8.30 32.95 -10.38
N PRO A 16 8.14 34.07 -11.12
CA PRO A 16 6.93 34.35 -11.88
C PRO A 16 6.69 33.33 -13.01
N GLU A 17 7.74 32.67 -13.50
CA GLU A 17 7.64 31.66 -14.57
C GLU A 17 7.54 30.23 -14.03
N LYS A 18 7.69 30.02 -12.72
CA LYS A 18 7.64 28.69 -12.08
C LYS A 18 8.60 27.67 -12.70
N ARG A 19 9.80 28.13 -13.04
CA ARG A 19 10.91 27.32 -13.59
C ARG A 19 11.86 26.83 -12.49
N GLY A 20 11.56 27.14 -11.23
CA GLY A 20 12.41 26.83 -10.08
C GLY A 20 13.57 27.81 -9.92
N ARG A 21 13.45 29.04 -10.45
CA ARG A 21 14.46 30.08 -10.25
C ARG A 21 14.35 30.68 -8.85
N ILE A 22 15.44 31.27 -8.39
CA ILE A 22 15.51 31.90 -7.07
C ILE A 22 16.20 33.27 -7.15
N LYS A 23 15.89 34.15 -6.19
CA LYS A 23 16.70 35.34 -5.90
C LYS A 23 17.64 35.06 -4.76
N ILE A 24 18.86 35.56 -4.87
CA ILE A 24 19.93 35.30 -3.92
C ILE A 24 20.75 36.56 -3.62
N ALA A 25 21.43 36.57 -2.48
CA ALA A 25 22.55 37.45 -2.17
C ALA A 25 23.84 36.63 -2.04
N CYS A 26 24.95 37.17 -2.54
CA CYS A 26 26.23 36.46 -2.55
C CYS A 26 27.38 37.42 -2.24
N ALA A 27 27.89 37.38 -1.02
CA ALA A 27 29.01 38.21 -0.59
C ALA A 27 30.28 37.97 -1.42
N GLY A 28 30.50 36.75 -1.89
CA GLY A 28 31.64 36.42 -2.75
C GLY A 28 31.63 37.14 -4.11
N LEU A 29 30.46 37.57 -4.58
CA LEU A 29 30.29 38.26 -5.88
C LEU A 29 30.05 39.76 -5.71
N LEU A 30 29.26 40.16 -4.71
CA LEU A 30 28.82 41.54 -4.52
C LEU A 30 29.59 42.29 -3.43
N GLY A 31 30.30 41.58 -2.55
CA GLY A 31 31.01 42.15 -1.41
C GLY A 31 30.16 42.35 -0.15
N ASP A 32 28.88 41.98 -0.18
CA ASP A 32 27.96 42.00 0.97
C ASP A 32 26.89 40.90 0.89
N GLU A 33 26.25 40.61 2.02
CA GLU A 33 25.26 39.51 2.17
C GLU A 33 23.80 39.97 2.01
N GLU A 34 23.55 41.27 1.78
CA GLU A 34 22.19 41.85 1.76
C GLU A 34 21.73 42.22 0.34
N THR A 35 22.66 42.49 -0.56
CA THR A 35 22.36 42.94 -1.92
C THR A 35 21.88 41.76 -2.78
N GLU A 36 20.65 41.88 -3.27
CA GLU A 36 20.06 40.92 -4.20
C GLU A 36 20.69 41.01 -5.59
N LEU A 37 21.02 39.87 -6.20
CA LEU A 37 21.38 39.83 -7.61
C LEU A 37 20.19 40.22 -8.50
N PRO A 38 20.42 41.02 -9.56
CA PRO A 38 19.33 41.58 -10.37
C PRO A 38 18.51 40.50 -11.08
N ASP A 39 19.13 39.38 -11.44
CA ASP A 39 18.51 38.32 -12.23
C ASP A 39 17.97 37.17 -11.38
N TRP A 40 17.02 36.44 -11.95
CA TRP A 40 16.53 35.17 -11.42
C TRP A 40 17.51 34.06 -11.77
N ILE A 41 18.03 33.38 -10.75
CA ILE A 41 19.09 32.38 -10.90
C ILE A 41 18.46 31.02 -11.18
N GLU A 42 18.87 30.36 -12.27
CA GLU A 42 18.30 29.06 -12.66
C GLU A 42 18.99 27.88 -11.95
N PRO A 43 18.30 26.75 -11.74
CA PRO A 43 18.92 25.55 -11.18
C PRO A 43 19.96 24.95 -12.12
N ASN A 44 21.09 24.52 -11.57
CA ASN A 44 22.03 23.61 -12.20
C ASN A 44 21.62 22.15 -11.93
N GLN A 45 20.50 21.73 -12.52
CA GLN A 45 19.98 20.38 -12.30
C GLN A 45 20.05 19.56 -13.58
N ASP A 46 20.74 18.43 -13.50
CA ASP A 46 20.60 17.33 -14.45
C ASP A 46 19.19 16.73 -14.33
N TRP A 47 18.74 16.07 -15.40
CA TRP A 47 17.42 15.44 -15.44
C TRP A 47 17.17 14.51 -14.24
N GLY A 48 16.07 14.71 -13.53
CA GLY A 48 15.56 13.79 -12.51
C GLY A 48 15.61 14.26 -11.06
N TRP A 49 16.20 15.43 -10.76
CA TRP A 49 16.20 16.02 -9.43
C TRP A 49 15.66 17.45 -9.49
N PHE A 50 14.64 17.76 -8.69
CA PHE A 50 14.06 19.11 -8.59
C PHE A 50 13.78 19.48 -7.14
N VAL A 51 14.61 20.36 -6.60
CA VAL A 51 14.48 20.88 -5.23
C VAL A 51 14.66 22.39 -5.28
N ILE A 52 13.66 23.13 -4.79
CA ILE A 52 13.74 24.57 -4.57
C ILE A 52 14.12 24.77 -3.10
N PRO A 53 15.23 25.47 -2.80
CA PRO A 53 15.62 25.79 -1.42
C PRO A 53 14.62 26.75 -0.77
N ASP A 54 14.55 26.75 0.57
CA ASP A 54 13.71 27.71 1.30
C ASP A 54 14.40 29.10 1.34
N VAL A 55 13.62 30.16 1.57
CA VAL A 55 14.20 31.50 1.85
C VAL A 55 15.03 31.43 3.13
N GLY A 56 16.20 32.09 3.12
CA GLY A 56 17.20 32.08 4.19
C GLY A 56 18.23 30.96 4.09
N GLU A 57 18.07 30.00 3.18
CA GLU A 57 19.03 28.91 3.05
C GLU A 57 20.31 29.32 2.34
N ILE A 58 21.43 28.75 2.79
CA ILE A 58 22.72 28.86 2.11
C ILE A 58 22.84 27.74 1.09
N ILE A 59 23.11 28.13 -0.15
CA ILE A 59 23.29 27.26 -1.30
C ILE A 59 24.62 27.52 -1.99
N GLU A 60 25.10 26.54 -2.76
CA GLU A 60 26.27 26.70 -3.61
C GLU A 60 25.81 27.18 -5.00
N ILE A 61 26.35 28.29 -5.46
CA ILE A 61 26.19 28.78 -6.83
C ILE A 61 27.46 28.58 -7.63
N GLU A 62 27.30 28.38 -8.93
CA GLU A 62 28.36 28.25 -9.90
C GLU A 62 28.33 29.43 -10.86
N THR A 63 29.48 30.03 -11.11
CA THR A 63 29.67 31.12 -12.08
C THR A 63 30.75 30.73 -13.08
N ILE A 64 30.61 31.19 -14.33
CA ILE A 64 31.67 31.04 -15.32
C ILE A 64 32.76 32.06 -14.99
N ALA A 65 33.96 31.61 -14.68
CA ALA A 65 35.12 32.46 -14.41
C ALA A 65 36.01 32.67 -15.64
N GLY A 66 35.89 31.80 -16.65
CA GLY A 66 36.58 31.96 -17.92
C GLY A 66 36.35 30.80 -18.87
N ASN A 67 36.60 31.07 -20.15
CA ASN A 67 36.52 30.10 -21.23
C ASN A 67 37.85 30.05 -21.98
N ASP A 68 38.19 28.88 -22.50
CA ASP A 68 39.29 28.62 -23.42
C ASP A 68 39.13 29.35 -24.77
N GLN A 69 37.94 29.91 -25.06
CA GLN A 69 37.68 30.83 -26.18
C GLN A 69 37.81 32.32 -25.80
N ASP A 70 38.07 32.65 -24.53
CA ASP A 70 38.26 34.05 -24.14
C ASP A 70 39.57 34.60 -24.72
N GLU A 71 39.52 35.74 -25.42
CA GLU A 71 40.74 36.44 -25.84
C GLU A 71 41.45 37.06 -24.63
N ILE A 72 40.68 37.46 -23.62
CA ILE A 72 41.14 37.97 -22.33
C ILE A 72 40.41 37.18 -21.24
N PHE A 73 41.16 36.58 -20.32
CA PHE A 73 40.61 35.80 -19.21
C PHE A 73 39.44 36.55 -18.52
N GLY A 74 38.28 35.91 -18.45
CA GLY A 74 37.08 36.47 -17.81
C GLY A 74 36.20 37.31 -18.73
N GLN A 75 36.51 37.43 -20.03
CA GLN A 75 35.66 38.12 -21.00
C GLN A 75 34.23 37.55 -21.03
N SER A 76 34.09 36.22 -21.10
CA SER A 76 32.77 35.56 -21.06
C SER A 76 31.99 35.90 -19.78
N THR A 77 32.66 36.04 -18.64
CA THR A 77 32.05 36.38 -17.35
C THR A 77 31.49 37.81 -17.32
N ILE A 78 32.18 38.75 -17.95
CA ILE A 78 31.75 40.16 -18.03
C ILE A 78 30.56 40.30 -18.98
N GLU A 79 30.57 39.56 -20.08
CA GLU A 79 29.51 39.63 -21.09
C GLU A 79 28.23 38.90 -20.66
N ASN A 80 28.36 37.77 -19.97
CA ASN A 80 27.23 36.99 -19.44
C ASN A 80 27.67 36.14 -18.25
N MET A 81 27.46 36.65 -17.04
CA MET A 81 27.66 35.88 -15.81
C MET A 81 26.54 34.85 -15.71
N GLU A 82 26.73 33.69 -16.35
CA GLU A 82 25.78 32.58 -16.27
C GLU A 82 25.86 31.94 -14.88
N ILE A 83 25.06 32.47 -13.96
CA ILE A 83 24.96 31.97 -12.60
C ILE A 83 23.92 30.86 -12.56
N ARG A 84 24.30 29.71 -11.99
CA ARG A 84 23.39 28.59 -11.73
C ARG A 84 23.53 28.15 -10.28
N TYR A 85 22.45 27.65 -9.67
CA TYR A 85 22.51 27.15 -8.31
C TYR A 85 22.45 25.63 -8.24
N THR A 86 23.24 25.01 -7.36
CA THR A 86 23.12 23.61 -7.03
C THR A 86 22.47 23.48 -5.67
N GLY A 87 21.47 22.59 -5.54
CA GLY A 87 20.73 22.32 -4.30
C GLY A 87 21.56 21.59 -3.25
N LYS A 88 22.72 22.14 -2.88
CA LYS A 88 23.55 21.68 -1.78
C LYS A 88 23.23 22.55 -0.58
N ARG A 89 22.38 22.05 0.30
CA ARG A 89 22.12 22.68 1.60
C ARG A 89 23.32 22.40 2.50
N SER A 90 24.03 23.45 2.91
CA SER A 90 25.05 23.30 3.94
C SER A 90 24.39 23.15 5.31
N TRP A 91 24.85 22.19 6.10
CA TRP A 91 24.45 22.04 7.50
C TRP A 91 25.53 22.70 8.35
N THR A 92 25.71 24.01 8.22
CA THR A 92 26.55 24.75 9.18
C THR A 92 25.71 25.11 10.40
N ASP A 93 26.37 25.28 11.54
CA ASP A 93 25.77 25.80 12.77
C ASP A 93 25.16 27.21 12.59
N ASP A 94 25.44 27.84 11.44
CA ASP A 94 25.02 29.19 11.06
C ASP A 94 23.88 29.22 10.03
N VAL A 95 23.33 28.07 9.56
CA VAL A 95 22.17 28.09 8.64
C VAL A 95 20.88 28.21 9.42
N THR A 96 20.45 29.46 9.53
CA THR A 96 19.28 29.93 10.24
C THR A 96 17.98 29.57 9.52
N ASP A 97 17.08 28.88 10.20
CA ASP A 97 15.64 28.96 9.88
C ASP A 97 15.11 30.39 10.12
N GLU A 98 13.81 30.65 9.94
CA GLU A 98 13.17 31.94 10.30
C GLU A 98 13.42 32.36 11.78
N LYS A 99 14.01 31.48 12.61
CA LYS A 99 14.32 31.67 14.03
C LYS A 99 15.82 31.66 14.36
N ASN A 100 16.71 31.65 13.37
CA ASN A 100 18.16 31.61 13.58
C ASN A 100 18.75 30.34 14.21
N GLU A 101 18.11 29.18 14.08
CA GLU A 101 18.65 27.92 14.62
C GLU A 101 19.16 27.00 13.50
N PRO A 102 20.35 26.37 13.65
CA PRO A 102 20.82 25.37 12.71
C PRO A 102 19.85 24.20 12.66
N ARG A 103 19.38 23.85 11.45
CA ARG A 103 18.51 22.68 11.27
C ARG A 103 19.28 21.43 11.69
N PRO A 104 18.91 20.72 12.76
CA PRO A 104 19.68 19.57 13.21
C PRO A 104 19.52 18.41 12.23
N ILE A 105 20.55 17.57 12.13
CA ILE A 105 20.41 16.25 11.49
C ILE A 105 19.24 15.53 12.18
N ASN A 106 18.28 15.04 11.38
CA ASN A 106 17.15 14.29 11.90
C ASN A 106 17.64 13.10 12.75
N ASP A 107 17.04 12.88 13.92
CA ASP A 107 17.47 11.87 14.89
C ASP A 107 17.48 10.44 14.31
N GLU A 108 16.65 10.18 13.28
CA GLU A 108 16.67 8.92 12.56
C GLU A 108 17.99 8.67 11.84
N PHE A 109 18.69 9.69 11.34
CA PHE A 109 20.02 9.52 10.74
C PHE A 109 21.14 9.40 11.78
N LYS A 110 20.90 9.81 13.03
CA LYS A 110 21.86 9.64 14.14
C LYS A 110 21.92 8.19 14.63
N THR A 111 20.83 7.44 14.46
CA THR A 111 20.79 6.00 14.74
C THR A 111 21.53 5.25 13.63
N ASN A 112 22.38 4.26 13.98
CA ASN A 112 23.22 3.54 13.01
C ASN A 112 24.03 4.50 12.10
N TYR A 113 24.63 5.51 12.71
CA TYR A 113 25.32 6.60 12.01
C TYR A 113 26.32 6.09 10.96
N GLY A 114 26.30 6.70 9.77
CA GLY A 114 27.10 6.28 8.61
C GLY A 114 26.58 5.04 7.87
N LYS A 115 25.55 4.35 8.38
CA LYS A 115 24.84 3.28 7.67
C LYS A 115 23.47 3.70 7.15
N ARG A 116 22.91 4.79 7.67
CA ARG A 116 21.67 5.38 7.16
C ARG A 116 21.96 6.53 6.19
N ARG A 117 21.20 6.56 5.10
CA ARG A 117 21.31 7.58 4.04
C ARG A 117 19.96 7.79 3.36
N GLY A 118 19.63 9.03 3.08
CA GLY A 118 18.30 9.40 2.60
C GLY A 118 18.11 10.91 2.56
N PHE A 119 16.86 11.33 2.40
CA PHE A 119 16.48 12.73 2.42
C PHE A 119 15.30 12.94 3.37
N VAL A 120 15.29 14.11 3.99
CA VAL A 120 14.23 14.59 4.88
C VAL A 120 13.85 15.98 4.43
N THR A 121 12.56 16.20 4.25
CA THR A 121 11.99 17.51 3.96
C THR A 121 11.79 18.33 5.24
N PRO A 122 11.68 19.66 5.18
CA PRO A 122 11.47 20.50 6.37
C PRO A 122 10.21 20.12 7.17
N ASN A 123 9.17 19.60 6.50
CA ASN A 123 7.93 19.14 7.13
C ASN A 123 8.04 17.73 7.76
N GLY A 124 9.19 17.07 7.67
CA GLY A 124 9.43 15.75 8.27
C GLY A 124 9.10 14.56 7.37
N HIS A 125 8.69 14.76 6.12
CA HIS A 125 8.61 13.65 5.15
C HIS A 125 10.01 13.10 4.90
N MET A 126 10.14 11.78 4.91
CA MET A 126 11.43 11.12 4.95
C MET A 126 11.44 9.85 4.10
N ILE A 127 12.52 9.68 3.34
CA ILE A 127 12.87 8.40 2.72
C ILE A 127 14.32 8.11 3.06
N PHE A 128 14.60 6.93 3.64
CA PHE A 128 15.97 6.49 3.88
C PHE A 128 16.19 5.00 3.72
N PHE A 129 17.45 4.66 3.45
CA PHE A 129 18.00 3.31 3.43
C PHE A 129 18.87 3.12 4.67
N ASP A 130 18.68 2.01 5.38
CA ASP A 130 19.56 1.55 6.45
C ASP A 130 20.35 0.34 5.92
N ASP A 131 21.67 0.47 5.80
CA ASP A 131 22.57 -0.58 5.35
C ASP A 131 23.23 -1.34 6.51
N THR A 132 22.64 -1.28 7.71
CA THR A 132 23.14 -2.03 8.87
C THR A 132 23.06 -3.52 8.60
N ASN A 133 24.17 -4.24 8.80
CA ASN A 133 24.25 -5.67 8.53
C ASN A 133 23.18 -6.46 9.29
N LYS A 134 22.43 -7.31 8.57
CA LYS A 134 21.29 -8.12 9.05
C LYS A 134 20.04 -7.33 9.46
N ASN A 135 20.06 -6.01 9.34
CA ASN A 135 18.96 -5.10 9.69
C ASN A 135 18.70 -4.10 8.56
N GLN A 136 18.96 -4.49 7.31
CA GLN A 136 18.77 -3.61 6.17
C GLN A 136 17.28 -3.33 5.97
N LYS A 137 16.93 -2.06 5.73
CA LYS A 137 15.55 -1.65 5.48
C LYS A 137 15.48 -0.37 4.67
N ILE A 138 14.38 -0.23 3.93
CA ILE A 138 13.92 1.06 3.42
C ILE A 138 12.82 1.56 4.35
N ASN A 139 12.83 2.85 4.67
CA ASN A 139 11.75 3.51 5.39
C ASN A 139 11.24 4.69 4.56
N ILE A 140 9.92 4.78 4.47
CA ILE A 140 9.19 5.88 3.85
C ILE A 140 8.21 6.37 4.91
N THR A 141 8.41 7.60 5.40
CA THR A 141 7.55 8.22 6.42
C THR A 141 6.90 9.47 5.86
N TRP A 142 5.58 9.55 5.97
CA TRP A 142 4.80 10.74 5.65
C TRP A 142 4.38 11.46 6.92
N HIS A 143 4.94 12.65 7.16
CA HIS A 143 4.70 13.41 8.39
C HIS A 143 3.67 14.53 8.17
N GLN A 144 2.39 14.16 8.04
CA GLN A 144 1.24 15.08 8.21
C GLN A 144 0.02 14.29 8.69
N GLU A 145 -0.57 14.71 9.80
CA GLU A 145 -1.78 14.10 10.36
C GLU A 145 -2.94 14.20 9.35
N GLY A 146 -3.61 13.08 9.06
CA GLY A 146 -4.77 13.04 8.17
C GLY A 146 -4.49 13.19 6.67
N LYS A 147 -3.24 13.08 6.20
CA LYS A 147 -2.93 13.08 4.74
C LYS A 147 -2.34 11.75 4.26
N TYR A 148 -2.72 11.34 3.06
CA TYR A 148 -2.33 10.06 2.44
C TYR A 148 -1.14 10.25 1.49
N GLN A 149 -0.33 9.20 1.34
CA GLN A 149 0.63 9.11 0.23
C GLN A 149 -0.14 8.67 -1.03
N TYR A 150 -0.05 9.45 -2.10
CA TYR A 150 -0.64 9.10 -3.39
C TYR A 150 0.37 8.30 -4.20
N ILE A 151 0.07 7.05 -4.50
CA ILE A 151 0.82 6.19 -5.41
C ILE A 151 -0.20 5.63 -6.40
N SER A 152 0.09 5.69 -7.70
CA SER A 152 -0.80 5.14 -8.74
C SER A 152 -0.90 3.62 -8.59
N SER A 153 0.17 2.90 -8.91
CA SER A 153 0.25 1.45 -8.69
C SER A 153 1.52 1.14 -7.90
N MET A 154 1.46 0.13 -7.03
CA MET A 154 2.58 -0.24 -6.15
C MET A 154 2.77 -1.75 -6.16
N THR A 155 3.99 -2.18 -6.42
CA THR A 155 4.40 -3.58 -6.26
C THR A 155 5.50 -3.66 -5.21
N ILE A 156 5.25 -4.40 -4.14
CA ILE A 156 6.25 -4.78 -3.15
C ILE A 156 6.41 -6.30 -3.25
N ALA A 157 7.57 -6.76 -3.70
CA ALA A 157 7.82 -8.19 -3.89
C ALA A 157 9.17 -8.58 -3.28
N ASN A 158 9.27 -9.83 -2.84
CA ASN A 158 10.54 -10.44 -2.45
C ASN A 158 11.02 -11.46 -3.49
N ALA A 159 12.29 -11.86 -3.40
CA ALA A 159 12.91 -12.80 -4.35
C ALA A 159 12.29 -14.22 -4.31
N ASN A 160 11.59 -14.55 -3.24
CA ASN A 160 10.97 -15.86 -3.06
C ASN A 160 9.53 -15.92 -3.61
N GLY A 161 8.99 -14.80 -4.09
CA GLY A 161 7.68 -14.75 -4.76
C GLY A 161 6.53 -14.19 -3.91
N SER A 162 6.75 -13.81 -2.64
CA SER A 162 5.74 -13.06 -1.89
C SER A 162 5.57 -11.67 -2.50
N MET A 163 4.33 -11.21 -2.68
CA MET A 163 4.00 -9.96 -3.36
C MET A 163 2.80 -9.26 -2.72
N ILE A 164 2.87 -7.93 -2.63
CA ILE A 164 1.73 -7.03 -2.48
C ILE A 164 1.66 -6.19 -3.75
N TYR A 165 0.50 -6.17 -4.40
CA TYR A 165 0.25 -5.41 -5.61
C TYR A 165 -1.00 -4.55 -5.47
N LEU A 166 -0.87 -3.25 -5.70
CA LEU A 166 -1.96 -2.29 -5.79
C LEU A 166 -2.02 -1.76 -7.23
N ASP A 167 -3.21 -1.82 -7.84
CA ASP A 167 -3.47 -1.47 -9.23
C ASP A 167 -4.52 -0.36 -9.31
N ALA A 168 -4.10 0.89 -9.53
CA ALA A 168 -5.06 1.99 -9.66
C ALA A 168 -5.88 1.93 -10.95
N ASP A 169 -5.35 1.37 -12.03
CA ASP A 169 -6.04 1.35 -13.32
C ASP A 169 -7.27 0.43 -13.26
N ASN A 170 -7.14 -0.68 -12.53
CA ASN A 170 -8.20 -1.67 -12.35
C ASN A 170 -8.93 -1.54 -10.99
N GLY A 171 -8.47 -0.68 -10.08
CA GLY A 171 -8.99 -0.57 -8.72
C GLY A 171 -8.82 -1.87 -7.92
N ALA A 172 -7.70 -2.57 -8.11
CA ALA A 172 -7.48 -3.90 -7.56
C ALA A 172 -6.34 -3.95 -6.51
N ALA A 173 -6.43 -4.93 -5.61
CA ALA A 173 -5.39 -5.22 -4.63
C ALA A 173 -5.17 -6.74 -4.52
N THR A 174 -3.91 -7.16 -4.58
CA THR A 174 -3.52 -8.57 -4.55
C THR A 174 -2.40 -8.78 -3.54
N PHE A 175 -2.50 -9.87 -2.77
CA PHE A 175 -1.46 -10.32 -1.85
C PHE A 175 -1.17 -11.78 -2.16
N VAL A 176 0.08 -12.11 -2.42
CA VAL A 176 0.53 -13.48 -2.70
C VAL A 176 1.62 -13.82 -1.69
N ASP A 177 1.56 -15.01 -1.10
CA ASP A 177 2.63 -15.52 -0.25
C ASP A 177 3.48 -16.59 -0.95
N GLU A 178 4.62 -16.89 -0.36
CA GLU A 178 5.54 -17.94 -0.81
C GLU A 178 4.97 -19.36 -0.78
N ASN A 179 3.87 -19.59 -0.05
CA ASN A 179 3.27 -20.91 0.12
C ASN A 179 2.18 -21.19 -0.91
N GLY A 180 1.89 -20.25 -1.81
CA GLY A 180 0.84 -20.38 -2.83
C GLY A 180 -0.55 -19.95 -2.37
N ASN A 181 -0.65 -19.29 -1.21
CA ASN A 181 -1.89 -18.65 -0.79
C ASN A 181 -1.97 -17.26 -1.42
N TYR A 182 -3.17 -16.81 -1.77
CA TYR A 182 -3.36 -15.44 -2.23
C TYR A 182 -4.71 -14.85 -1.84
N TYR A 183 -4.71 -13.53 -1.72
CA TYR A 183 -5.87 -12.67 -1.64
C TYR A 183 -5.93 -11.85 -2.94
N SER A 184 -7.14 -11.63 -3.45
CA SER A 184 -7.40 -10.67 -4.51
C SER A 184 -8.71 -9.94 -4.25
N SER A 185 -8.72 -8.62 -4.44
CA SER A 185 -9.94 -7.83 -4.54
C SER A 185 -9.91 -6.96 -5.78
N ASP A 186 -11.03 -6.92 -6.49
CA ASP A 186 -11.22 -6.12 -7.70
C ASP A 186 -12.68 -5.62 -7.77
N THR A 187 -13.09 -5.12 -8.94
CA THR A 187 -14.46 -4.67 -9.20
C THR A 187 -15.49 -5.81 -9.20
N ASN A 188 -15.06 -7.07 -9.34
CA ASN A 188 -15.92 -8.25 -9.35
C ASN A 188 -16.13 -8.82 -7.95
N GLY A 189 -15.24 -8.54 -6.99
CA GLY A 189 -15.40 -8.98 -5.62
C GLY A 189 -14.10 -9.20 -4.86
N LEU A 190 -14.17 -10.02 -3.82
CA LEU A 190 -13.05 -10.40 -2.97
C LEU A 190 -12.89 -11.92 -2.98
N LYS A 191 -11.65 -12.40 -3.10
CA LYS A 191 -11.33 -13.82 -3.06
C LYS A 191 -10.09 -14.08 -2.21
N ILE A 192 -10.18 -15.09 -1.35
CA ILE A 192 -9.06 -15.62 -0.57
C ILE A 192 -8.92 -17.09 -0.94
N VAL A 193 -7.74 -17.50 -1.38
CA VAL A 193 -7.46 -18.86 -1.85
C VAL A 193 -6.24 -19.42 -1.13
N ASP A 194 -6.35 -20.65 -0.65
CA ASP A 194 -5.21 -21.38 -0.12
C ASP A 194 -4.46 -22.15 -1.21
N LYS A 195 -3.27 -22.66 -0.89
CA LYS A 195 -2.45 -23.44 -1.81
C LYS A 195 -3.10 -24.74 -2.31
N PHE A 196 -4.15 -25.22 -1.67
CA PHE A 196 -4.85 -26.44 -2.03
C PHE A 196 -6.07 -26.16 -2.92
N GLY A 197 -6.41 -24.89 -3.16
CA GLY A 197 -7.56 -24.48 -3.96
C GLY A 197 -8.86 -24.40 -3.15
N SER A 198 -8.80 -24.43 -1.82
CA SER A 198 -9.91 -24.01 -0.98
C SER A 198 -10.02 -22.48 -1.04
N PHE A 199 -11.24 -21.94 -1.02
CA PHE A 199 -11.43 -20.50 -1.10
C PHE A 199 -12.66 -19.97 -0.37
N ILE A 200 -12.59 -18.69 -0.05
CA ILE A 200 -13.73 -17.86 0.34
C ILE A 200 -13.85 -16.76 -0.71
N GLU A 201 -15.03 -16.60 -1.30
CA GLU A 201 -15.30 -15.61 -2.34
C GLU A 201 -16.55 -14.80 -2.00
N PHE A 202 -16.45 -13.48 -2.16
CA PHE A 202 -17.54 -12.52 -2.01
C PHE A 202 -17.80 -11.92 -3.38
N LYS A 203 -18.87 -12.35 -4.04
CA LYS A 203 -19.17 -11.95 -5.42
C LYS A 203 -20.68 -11.94 -5.66
N ASP A 204 -21.16 -10.91 -6.35
CA ASP A 204 -22.57 -10.76 -6.75
C ASP A 204 -23.57 -10.91 -5.58
N GLY A 205 -23.17 -10.42 -4.39
CA GLY A 205 -23.98 -10.51 -3.17
C GLY A 205 -24.00 -11.91 -2.51
N VAL A 206 -23.22 -12.86 -3.03
CA VAL A 206 -23.07 -14.22 -2.51
C VAL A 206 -21.73 -14.37 -1.80
N ILE A 207 -21.74 -15.07 -0.66
CA ILE A 207 -20.53 -15.57 -0.01
C ILE A 207 -20.44 -17.05 -0.33
N GLN A 208 -19.41 -17.44 -1.07
CA GLN A 208 -19.12 -18.83 -1.38
C GLN A 208 -17.90 -19.30 -0.58
N VAL A 209 -18.07 -20.42 0.11
CA VAL A 209 -16.97 -21.12 0.79
C VAL A 209 -16.83 -22.49 0.16
N VAL A 210 -15.67 -22.76 -0.43
CA VAL A 210 -15.32 -24.06 -1.00
C VAL A 210 -14.11 -24.61 -0.27
N SER A 211 -14.23 -25.84 0.19
CA SER A 211 -13.16 -26.58 0.86
C SER A 211 -12.88 -27.86 0.08
N GLN A 212 -11.60 -28.14 -0.20
CA GLN A 212 -11.18 -29.43 -0.77
C GLN A 212 -11.19 -30.57 0.26
N GLY A 213 -11.21 -30.23 1.55
CA GLY A 213 -11.37 -31.17 2.66
C GLY A 213 -12.61 -30.86 3.50
N ASN A 214 -12.51 -31.08 4.81
CA ASN A 214 -13.63 -30.82 5.72
C ASN A 214 -13.81 -29.32 5.98
N PHE A 215 -15.04 -28.83 5.84
CA PHE A 215 -15.45 -27.55 6.42
C PHE A 215 -16.00 -27.79 7.83
N VAL A 216 -15.31 -27.31 8.86
CA VAL A 216 -15.67 -27.52 10.26
C VAL A 216 -16.02 -26.19 10.91
N VAL A 217 -17.25 -26.06 11.39
CA VAL A 217 -17.72 -24.91 12.17
C VAL A 217 -17.71 -25.29 13.66
N MET A 218 -16.84 -24.66 14.44
CA MET A 218 -16.75 -24.86 15.89
C MET A 218 -17.30 -23.66 16.64
N GLY A 219 -18.21 -23.89 17.58
CA GLY A 219 -18.81 -22.87 18.43
C GLY A 219 -19.79 -23.51 19.41
N SER A 220 -20.19 -22.77 20.44
CA SER A 220 -21.26 -23.23 21.34
C SER A 220 -22.62 -23.25 20.65
N ASP A 221 -22.84 -22.37 19.67
CA ASP A 221 -24.06 -22.26 18.87
C ASP A 221 -23.72 -21.86 17.42
N ALA A 222 -24.53 -22.33 16.47
CA ALA A 222 -24.50 -21.91 15.06
C ALA A 222 -25.95 -21.69 14.57
N THR A 223 -26.26 -20.48 14.09
CA THR A 223 -27.61 -20.12 13.61
C THR A 223 -27.58 -19.82 12.11
N LEU A 224 -28.39 -20.55 11.33
CA LEU A 224 -28.64 -20.24 9.93
C LEU A 224 -30.02 -19.59 9.78
N LYS A 225 -30.07 -18.28 9.52
CA LYS A 225 -31.32 -17.54 9.25
C LYS A 225 -31.53 -17.43 7.75
N THR A 226 -32.19 -18.42 7.16
CA THR A 226 -32.50 -18.48 5.73
C THR A 226 -33.88 -19.13 5.54
N ALA A 227 -34.53 -18.88 4.41
CA ALA A 227 -35.77 -19.57 4.05
C ALA A 227 -35.52 -21.08 3.83
N THR A 228 -34.38 -21.42 3.23
CA THR A 228 -34.04 -22.81 2.92
C THR A 228 -32.57 -23.09 3.22
N VAL A 229 -32.29 -24.22 3.85
CA VAL A 229 -30.95 -24.81 3.94
C VAL A 229 -30.93 -26.07 3.09
N ASN A 230 -30.04 -26.15 2.10
CA ASN A 230 -29.75 -27.38 1.36
C ASN A 230 -28.53 -28.05 1.98
N LEU A 231 -28.70 -29.27 2.47
CA LEU A 231 -27.65 -30.11 3.01
C LEU A 231 -27.52 -31.36 2.14
N LEU A 232 -26.31 -31.93 2.11
CA LEU A 232 -26.04 -33.30 1.63
C LEU A 232 -26.26 -33.56 0.13
N ASP A 233 -26.09 -32.56 -0.75
CA ASP A 233 -26.19 -32.80 -2.19
C ASP A 233 -25.16 -33.86 -2.66
N GLY A 234 -25.66 -35.04 -3.04
CA GLY A 234 -24.84 -36.21 -3.41
C GLY A 234 -24.47 -37.18 -2.27
N ALA A 235 -25.10 -37.11 -1.10
CA ALA A 235 -24.83 -38.08 -0.03
C ALA A 235 -25.22 -39.53 -0.39
N THR A 236 -24.38 -40.49 0.01
CA THR A 236 -24.60 -41.92 -0.20
C THR A 236 -25.70 -42.48 0.70
N ASP A 237 -25.76 -41.99 1.94
CA ASP A 237 -26.79 -42.36 2.90
C ASP A 237 -27.93 -41.34 2.87
N ARG A 238 -29.15 -41.86 3.00
CA ARG A 238 -30.35 -41.02 3.02
C ARG A 238 -30.65 -40.55 4.43
N ILE A 239 -31.05 -39.30 4.57
CA ILE A 239 -31.62 -38.76 5.80
C ILE A 239 -33.12 -38.97 5.87
N ILE A 240 -33.67 -39.03 7.09
CA ILE A 240 -35.10 -39.13 7.35
C ILE A 240 -35.73 -37.73 7.30
N LYS A 241 -36.79 -37.58 6.49
CA LYS A 241 -37.64 -36.38 6.50
C LYS A 241 -38.57 -36.45 7.71
N GLY A 242 -38.28 -35.68 8.76
CA GLY A 242 -38.96 -35.75 10.06
C GLY A 242 -40.49 -35.77 9.98
N ASP A 243 -41.10 -34.75 9.38
CA ASP A 243 -42.56 -34.65 9.31
C ASP A 243 -43.20 -35.73 8.43
N THR A 244 -42.57 -36.07 7.31
CA THR A 244 -43.04 -37.16 6.44
C THR A 244 -42.97 -38.49 7.19
N PHE A 245 -41.84 -38.77 7.84
CA PHE A 245 -41.68 -39.98 8.65
C PHE A 245 -42.72 -40.05 9.78
N MET A 246 -42.95 -38.94 10.48
CA MET A 246 -43.93 -38.87 11.55
C MET A 246 -45.34 -39.21 11.02
N THR A 247 -45.78 -38.53 9.96
CA THR A 247 -47.14 -38.66 9.43
C THR A 247 -47.40 -39.93 8.62
N THR A 248 -46.38 -40.50 7.95
CA THR A 248 -46.57 -41.65 7.05
C THR A 248 -46.05 -42.97 7.59
N CYS A 249 -45.24 -42.95 8.64
CA CYS A 249 -44.69 -44.17 9.23
C CYS A 249 -44.97 -44.26 10.73
N PHE A 250 -44.70 -43.22 11.50
CA PHE A 250 -44.77 -43.29 12.96
C PHE A 250 -46.22 -43.21 13.48
N ASP A 251 -46.96 -42.15 13.18
CA ASP A 251 -48.29 -41.91 13.76
C ASP A 251 -49.35 -42.94 13.31
N ILE A 252 -49.16 -43.54 12.14
CA ILE A 252 -50.04 -44.59 11.63
C ILE A 252 -49.64 -46.00 12.10
N HIS A 253 -48.55 -46.13 12.86
CA HIS A 253 -48.11 -47.44 13.34
C HIS A 253 -49.02 -47.94 14.47
N THR A 254 -49.33 -49.24 14.47
CA THR A 254 -50.11 -49.90 15.53
C THR A 254 -49.42 -51.18 15.99
N HIS A 255 -49.49 -51.49 17.28
CA HIS A 255 -48.95 -52.73 17.84
C HIS A 255 -50.00 -53.84 17.84
N ALA A 256 -49.57 -55.06 17.50
CA ALA A 256 -50.42 -56.24 17.68
C ALA A 256 -50.66 -56.50 19.18
N THR A 257 -51.91 -56.70 19.57
CA THR A 257 -52.30 -57.10 20.93
C THR A 257 -52.65 -58.58 20.97
N ALA A 258 -52.54 -59.20 22.15
CA ALA A 258 -52.60 -60.65 22.30
C ALA A 258 -54.01 -61.28 22.16
N PHE A 259 -55.11 -60.51 22.01
CA PHE A 259 -56.49 -61.04 22.10
C PHE A 259 -57.49 -60.55 21.02
N GLY A 260 -57.05 -60.41 19.76
CA GLY A 260 -57.89 -60.37 18.53
C GLY A 260 -58.54 -59.02 18.14
N PRO A 261 -59.25 -58.95 16.99
CA PRO A 261 -58.78 -59.36 15.67
C PRO A 261 -57.63 -58.45 15.20
N SER A 262 -56.63 -59.06 14.58
CA SER A 262 -55.45 -58.40 14.02
C SER A 262 -55.85 -57.22 13.14
N GLY A 263 -55.37 -56.02 13.49
CA GLY A 263 -55.38 -54.88 12.58
C GLY A 263 -54.79 -55.27 11.22
N PRO A 264 -55.20 -54.59 10.13
CA PRO A 264 -54.85 -54.96 8.76
C PRO A 264 -53.34 -55.18 8.64
N PRO A 265 -52.88 -56.13 7.79
CA PRO A 265 -51.47 -56.44 7.65
C PRO A 265 -50.69 -55.14 7.42
N VAL A 266 -49.70 -54.89 8.28
CA VAL A 266 -48.85 -53.71 8.16
C VAL A 266 -48.27 -53.74 6.74
N PRO A 267 -48.47 -52.70 5.92
CA PRO A 267 -47.74 -52.60 4.65
C PRO A 267 -46.27 -52.78 4.98
N LEU A 268 -45.61 -53.75 4.32
CA LEU A 268 -44.17 -53.96 4.49
C LEU A 268 -43.50 -52.59 4.37
N MET A 269 -42.74 -52.21 5.41
CA MET A 269 -42.03 -50.93 5.45
C MET A 269 -41.18 -50.69 4.19
N SER A 270 -40.88 -51.74 3.42
CA SER A 270 -40.16 -51.69 2.16
C SER A 270 -40.84 -50.88 1.04
N THR A 271 -42.15 -50.66 1.05
CA THR A 271 -42.84 -49.87 0.00
C THR A 271 -43.12 -48.41 0.38
N LEU A 272 -43.11 -48.06 1.67
CA LEU A 272 -43.25 -46.68 2.17
C LEU A 272 -41.91 -45.92 2.24
N GLN A 273 -40.78 -46.60 2.02
CA GLN A 273 -39.43 -46.11 2.30
C GLN A 273 -38.87 -45.04 1.34
N ALA A 274 -39.40 -44.87 0.14
CA ALA A 274 -38.80 -43.94 -0.83
C ALA A 274 -39.14 -42.46 -0.55
N SER A 275 -40.34 -42.16 -0.04
CA SER A 275 -40.79 -40.77 0.16
C SER A 275 -40.25 -40.14 1.44
N VAL A 276 -40.05 -40.94 2.49
CA VAL A 276 -39.55 -40.52 3.82
C VAL A 276 -38.02 -40.34 3.88
N LEU A 277 -37.31 -40.82 2.86
CA LEU A 277 -35.86 -40.73 2.77
C LEU A 277 -35.46 -39.68 1.72
N SER A 278 -34.36 -38.97 1.96
CA SER A 278 -33.79 -38.02 1.01
C SER A 278 -32.27 -38.10 1.02
N THR A 279 -31.62 -38.02 -0.14
CA THR A 279 -30.19 -37.68 -0.19
C THR A 279 -29.98 -36.19 -0.03
N ASN A 280 -31.01 -35.36 -0.27
CA ASN A 280 -30.94 -33.91 -0.16
C ASN A 280 -31.76 -33.43 1.05
N GLY A 281 -31.12 -32.81 2.04
CA GLY A 281 -31.81 -32.24 3.19
C GLY A 281 -32.19 -30.80 2.95
N LYS A 282 -33.49 -30.54 2.73
CA LYS A 282 -34.06 -29.20 2.79
C LYS A 282 -34.67 -28.97 4.16
N ILE A 283 -34.15 -28.00 4.91
CA ILE A 283 -34.75 -27.56 6.19
C ILE A 283 -35.33 -26.15 5.95
N GLY A 284 -36.64 -26.00 6.17
CA GLY A 284 -37.40 -24.77 5.90
C GLY A 284 -38.39 -24.91 4.72
N THR A 285 -39.44 -24.09 4.73
CA THR A 285 -40.50 -24.02 3.69
C THR A 285 -40.12 -23.07 2.56
#